data_AF-A0A960TYL9-F1
#
_entry.id   AF-A0A960TYL9-F1
#
_cell.length_a   1.000
_cell.length_b   1.000
_cell.length_c   1.000
_cell.angle_alpha   90.00
_cell.angle_beta   90.00
_cell.angle_gamma   90.00
#
_symmetry.space_group_name_H-M   'P 1'
#
loop_
_entity.id
_entity.type
_entity.pdbx_description
1 polymer ?
#
loop_
_entity_poly.entity_id
_entity_poly.type
_entity_poly.pdbx_seq_one_letter_code
_entity_poly.pdbx_strand_id
1 'polypeptide(L)'
;MAALVLLVIATAVFGQEVKDLIVGPATAYNPIHDHAPSALEESQFRRVYDALCDASCGPIKLTRNITVPTAAMVVQLRGARLIYSPTFMDTIMKIYGPSAPLGVFAHELGHLLDFRRGNVGWMHNSWDRELRADSWAGCALAKLNMPQRDTSGVLQALAQSPTHSHPDWTKRVEALKKGYAQCGGQPHILDTLPLEQYGQTSASPNQ
;
A
#
# COMPACT_ATOMS: atom_id res chain seq x y z
N MET A 1 43.46 22.40 46.92
CA MET A 1 43.23 21.78 45.60
C MET A 1 42.49 20.48 45.81
N ALA A 2 41.24 20.39 45.36
CA ALA A 2 40.51 19.13 45.21
C ALA A 2 39.45 19.37 44.14
N ALA A 3 39.63 18.76 42.97
CA ALA A 3 38.69 18.83 41.86
C ALA A 3 37.61 17.77 42.05
N LEU A 4 36.36 18.21 42.17
CA LEU A 4 35.18 17.36 42.23
C LEU A 4 34.82 16.93 40.79
N VAL A 5 35.03 15.65 40.47
CA VAL A 5 34.62 15.07 39.19
C VAL A 5 33.12 14.77 39.26
N LEU A 6 32.31 15.58 38.57
CA LEU A 6 30.88 15.31 38.35
C LEU A 6 30.75 14.20 37.30
N LEU A 7 30.39 13.00 37.73
CA LEU A 7 30.00 11.90 36.85
C LEU A 7 28.54 12.14 36.40
N VAL A 8 28.35 12.69 35.20
CA VAL A 8 27.03 12.75 34.56
C VAL A 8 26.73 11.36 34.02
N ILE A 9 25.96 10.58 34.78
CA ILE A 9 25.37 9.33 34.28
C ILE A 9 24.26 9.76 33.31
N ALA A 10 24.58 9.78 32.01
CA ALA A 10 23.60 9.84 30.95
C ALA A 10 22.83 8.51 30.96
N THR A 11 21.77 8.43 31.77
CA THR A 11 20.76 7.41 31.58
C THR A 11 20.14 7.66 30.21
N ALA A 12 20.51 6.83 29.23
CA ALA A 12 19.79 6.73 27.98
C ALA A 12 18.34 6.36 28.32
N VAL A 13 17.49 7.38 28.37
CA VAL A 13 16.05 7.18 28.28
C VAL A 13 15.83 6.65 26.88
N PHE A 14 15.78 5.32 26.74
CA PHE A 14 15.22 4.68 25.55
C PHE A 14 13.77 5.12 25.49
N GLY A 15 13.59 6.19 24.72
CA GLY A 15 12.34 6.89 24.53
C GLY A 15 11.28 5.92 24.04
N GLN A 16 10.14 6.04 24.72
CA GLN A 16 8.82 5.52 24.40
C GLN A 16 8.67 4.86 23.02
N GLU A 17 8.24 3.60 23.07
CA GLU A 17 7.66 2.88 21.95
C GLU A 17 6.61 3.75 21.25
N VAL A 18 6.99 4.33 20.13
CA VAL A 18 6.02 4.68 19.11
C VAL A 18 5.43 3.34 18.70
N LYS A 19 4.13 3.13 18.94
CA LYS A 19 3.34 2.12 18.24
C LYS A 19 3.41 2.47 16.76
N ASP A 20 4.51 2.11 16.12
CA ASP A 20 4.70 2.18 14.69
C ASP A 20 3.58 1.34 14.10
N LEU A 21 2.68 1.99 13.39
CA LEU A 21 1.64 1.30 12.64
C LEU A 21 2.35 0.58 11.49
N ILE A 22 2.91 -0.60 11.78
CA ILE A 22 3.18 -1.59 10.76
C ILE A 22 1.80 -2.11 10.38
N VAL A 23 1.29 -1.64 9.24
CA VAL A 23 0.13 -2.22 8.58
C VAL A 23 0.61 -3.53 7.95
N GLY A 24 0.77 -4.58 8.77
CA GLY A 24 1.31 -5.88 8.35
C GLY A 24 1.98 -6.65 9.50
N PRO A 25 2.31 -7.94 9.33
CA PRO A 25 2.99 -8.72 10.38
C PRO A 25 4.39 -8.17 10.64
N ALA A 26 4.57 -7.51 11.77
CA ALA A 26 5.82 -6.92 12.25
C ALA A 26 6.98 -7.92 12.40
N THR A 27 6.70 -9.22 12.41
CA THR A 27 7.68 -10.28 12.67
C THR A 27 8.59 -10.59 11.49
N ALA A 28 8.28 -10.11 10.28
CA ALA A 28 9.02 -10.45 9.08
C ALA A 28 10.05 -9.39 8.65
N TYR A 29 9.89 -8.12 9.04
CA TYR A 29 10.76 -7.05 8.54
C TYR A 29 12.15 -7.02 9.19
N ASN A 30 13.21 -6.99 8.37
CA ASN A 30 14.58 -6.76 8.80
C ASN A 30 15.24 -5.62 7.98
N PRO A 31 15.59 -4.48 8.60
CA PRO A 31 16.13 -3.31 7.91
C PRO A 31 17.52 -3.52 7.28
N ILE A 32 18.26 -4.57 7.65
CA ILE A 32 19.55 -4.90 7.02
C ILE A 32 19.38 -5.20 5.53
N HIS A 33 18.18 -5.63 5.13
CA HIS A 33 17.83 -5.93 3.75
C HIS A 33 17.14 -4.76 3.02
N ASP A 34 17.19 -3.54 3.56
CA ASP A 34 16.68 -2.36 2.87
C ASP A 34 17.56 -2.03 1.67
N HIS A 35 16.97 -2.02 0.47
CA HIS A 35 17.60 -1.59 -0.76
C HIS A 35 16.79 -0.47 -1.43
N ALA A 36 17.46 0.37 -2.20
CA ALA A 36 16.80 1.38 -3.03
C ALA A 36 15.94 0.71 -4.12
N PRO A 37 14.80 1.30 -4.50
CA PRO A 37 14.01 0.82 -5.63
C PRO A 37 14.80 0.90 -6.94
N SER A 38 14.45 0.06 -7.92
CA SER A 38 14.87 0.25 -9.30
C SER A 38 14.18 1.48 -9.91
N ALA A 39 14.71 1.98 -11.03
CA ALA A 39 14.13 3.12 -11.74
C ALA A 39 12.66 2.86 -12.19
N LEU A 40 12.34 1.62 -12.58
CA LEU A 40 10.98 1.25 -12.96
C LEU A 40 10.02 1.36 -11.77
N GLU A 41 10.39 0.77 -10.64
CA GLU A 41 9.56 0.76 -9.42
C GLU A 41 9.37 2.17 -8.88
N GLU A 42 10.42 2.99 -8.87
CA GLU A 42 10.35 4.42 -8.51
C GLU A 42 9.40 5.18 -9.44
N SER A 43 9.46 4.94 -10.76
CA SER A 43 8.57 5.59 -11.73
C SER A 43 7.11 5.17 -11.55
N GLN A 44 6.85 3.89 -11.26
CA GLN A 44 5.50 3.38 -11.00
C GLN A 44 4.94 3.97 -9.71
N PHE A 45 5.72 3.97 -8.63
CA PHE A 45 5.34 4.60 -7.37
C PHE A 45 5.02 6.08 -7.57
N ARG A 46 5.87 6.82 -8.30
CA ARG A 46 5.65 8.25 -8.56
C ARG A 46 4.37 8.52 -9.32
N ARG A 47 4.02 7.70 -10.32
CA ARG A 47 2.74 7.83 -11.03
C ARG A 47 1.54 7.72 -10.09
N VAL A 48 1.58 6.78 -9.14
CA VAL A 48 0.50 6.61 -8.16
C VAL A 48 0.51 7.74 -7.13
N TYR A 49 1.70 8.15 -6.68
CA TYR A 49 1.87 9.29 -5.79
C TYR A 49 1.26 10.55 -6.41
N ASP A 50 1.61 10.90 -7.65
CA ASP A 50 1.09 12.07 -8.34
C ASP A 50 -0.43 12.01 -8.57
N ALA A 51 -0.97 10.79 -8.73
CA ALA A 51 -2.42 10.59 -8.84
C ALA A 51 -3.14 10.85 -7.50
N LEU A 52 -2.59 10.37 -6.38
CA LEU A 52 -3.30 10.35 -5.10
C LEU A 52 -2.95 11.48 -4.15
N CYS A 53 -1.67 11.84 -4.11
CA CYS A 53 -1.10 12.69 -3.09
C CYS A 53 -1.18 14.17 -3.44
N ASP A 54 -1.53 14.96 -2.44
CA ASP A 54 -1.27 16.39 -2.39
C ASP A 54 -0.21 16.67 -1.31
N ALA A 55 -0.08 17.93 -0.88
CA ALA A 55 0.86 18.34 0.16
C ALA A 55 0.71 17.55 1.49
N SER A 56 -0.45 16.95 1.77
CA SER A 56 -0.72 16.21 3.01
C SER A 56 -0.04 14.84 3.09
N CYS A 57 0.39 14.25 1.97
CA CYS A 57 1.12 12.97 2.01
C CYS A 57 2.51 13.13 2.65
N GLY A 58 3.15 14.28 2.43
CA GLY A 58 4.53 14.50 2.82
C GLY A 58 5.52 13.57 2.08
N PRO A 59 6.80 13.59 2.46
CA PRO A 59 7.80 12.72 1.84
C PRO A 59 7.57 11.25 2.23
N ILE A 60 7.64 10.38 1.23
CA ILE A 60 7.52 8.93 1.41
C ILE A 60 8.79 8.28 0.85
N LYS A 61 9.43 7.44 1.67
CA LYS A 61 10.57 6.64 1.20
C LYS A 61 10.06 5.31 0.63
N LEU A 62 10.36 5.03 -0.63
CA LEU A 62 10.15 3.72 -1.23
C LEU A 62 11.35 2.82 -0.91
N THR A 63 11.12 1.57 -0.49
CA THR A 63 12.20 0.66 -0.05
C THR A 63 11.91 -0.79 -0.45
N ARG A 64 12.87 -1.41 -1.14
CA ARG A 64 12.87 -2.85 -1.39
C ARG A 64 13.33 -3.56 -0.13
N ASN A 65 12.64 -4.62 0.25
CA ASN A 65 13.08 -5.48 1.34
C ASN A 65 12.60 -6.91 1.13
N ILE A 66 13.51 -7.88 1.05
CA ILE A 66 13.19 -9.30 0.77
C ILE A 66 12.46 -10.01 1.92
N THR A 67 12.40 -9.38 3.10
CA THR A 67 11.87 -10.02 4.30
C THR A 67 10.39 -9.73 4.53
N VAL A 68 9.82 -8.71 3.88
CA VAL A 68 8.37 -8.51 3.88
C VAL A 68 7.71 -9.46 2.87
N PRO A 69 6.53 -10.03 3.15
CA PRO A 69 5.89 -11.00 2.25
C PRO A 69 5.36 -10.35 0.96
N THR A 70 4.82 -9.14 1.05
CA THR A 70 4.18 -8.42 -0.07
C THR A 70 4.61 -6.95 -0.09
N ALA A 71 3.80 -6.05 0.46
CA ALA A 71 4.08 -4.64 0.65
C ALA A 71 3.46 -4.16 1.97
N ALA A 72 3.97 -3.06 2.50
CA ALA A 72 3.43 -2.42 3.69
C ALA A 72 3.77 -0.92 3.71
N MET A 73 2.78 -0.13 4.10
CA MET A 73 2.95 1.27 4.49
C MET A 73 3.24 1.37 5.99
N VAL A 74 4.37 1.99 6.32
CA VAL A 74 4.76 2.32 7.70
C VAL A 74 4.74 3.83 7.87
N VAL A 75 3.95 4.32 8.83
CA VAL A 75 3.86 5.76 9.13
C VAL A 75 4.50 6.05 10.48
N GLN A 76 5.49 6.96 10.48
CA GLN A 76 6.22 7.40 11.67
C GLN A 76 6.07 8.92 11.84
N LEU A 77 6.47 9.44 13.01
CA LEU A 77 6.43 10.88 13.31
C LEU A 77 7.18 11.74 12.28
N ARG A 78 8.25 11.22 11.67
CA ARG A 78 9.13 11.96 10.75
C ARG A 78 8.89 11.69 9.26
N GLY A 79 7.89 10.88 8.92
CA GLY A 79 7.59 10.55 7.52
C GLY A 79 6.92 9.20 7.36
N ALA A 80 6.70 8.80 6.11
CA ALA A 80 6.16 7.49 5.78
C ALA A 80 7.16 6.69 4.93
N ARG A 81 7.04 5.36 4.97
CA ARG A 81 7.84 4.44 4.17
C ARG A 81 6.93 3.37 3.57
N LEU A 82 7.04 3.17 2.26
CA LEU A 82 6.46 2.02 1.58
C LEU A 82 7.57 0.98 1.40
N ILE A 83 7.40 -0.16 2.07
CA ILE A 83 8.34 -1.28 2.03
C ILE A 83 7.69 -2.39 1.20
N TYR A 84 8.42 -3.02 0.29
CA TYR A 84 7.87 -4.10 -0.53
C TYR A 84 8.89 -5.19 -0.85
N SER A 85 8.38 -6.40 -1.13
CA SER A 85 9.16 -7.55 -1.52
C SER A 85 9.40 -7.53 -3.03
N PRO A 86 10.67 -7.53 -3.47
CA PRO A 86 10.98 -7.56 -4.90
C PRO A 86 10.48 -8.85 -5.55
N THR A 87 10.55 -9.99 -4.86
CA THR A 87 10.05 -11.28 -5.36
C THR A 87 8.55 -11.24 -5.64
N PHE A 88 7.76 -10.61 -4.77
CA PHE A 88 6.33 -10.45 -4.97
C PHE A 88 6.04 -9.54 -6.17
N MET A 89 6.72 -8.39 -6.24
CA MET A 89 6.55 -7.44 -7.36
C MET A 89 6.93 -8.07 -8.71
N ASP A 90 8.05 -8.80 -8.78
CA ASP A 90 8.48 -9.52 -9.98
C ASP A 90 7.45 -10.58 -10.40
N THR A 91 6.88 -11.28 -9.42
CA THR A 91 5.85 -12.31 -9.66
C THR A 91 4.58 -11.71 -10.25
N ILE A 92 4.02 -10.64 -9.64
CA ILE A 92 2.81 -10.02 -10.16
C ILE A 92 3.06 -9.33 -11.51
N MET A 93 4.25 -8.77 -11.74
CA MET A 93 4.61 -8.20 -13.05
C MET A 93 4.66 -9.26 -14.14
N LYS A 94 5.22 -10.43 -13.81
CA LYS A 94 5.31 -11.56 -14.75
C LYS A 94 3.94 -12.13 -15.09
N ILE A 95 3.03 -12.26 -14.12
CA ILE A 95 1.73 -12.91 -14.30
C ILE A 95 0.69 -11.92 -14.87
N TYR A 96 0.63 -10.70 -14.32
CA TYR A 96 -0.43 -9.73 -14.58
C TYR A 96 0.03 -8.53 -15.41
N GLY A 97 1.31 -8.48 -15.78
CA GLY A 97 1.89 -7.46 -16.66
C GLY A 97 2.55 -6.31 -15.91
N PRO A 98 3.27 -5.44 -16.64
CA PRO A 98 4.14 -4.41 -16.07
C PRO A 98 3.39 -3.34 -15.27
N SER A 99 2.08 -3.19 -15.43
CA SER A 99 1.30 -2.21 -14.67
C SER A 99 0.88 -2.73 -13.29
N ALA A 100 1.00 -4.04 -13.02
CA ALA A 100 0.52 -4.67 -11.79
C ALA A 100 0.97 -3.99 -10.47
N PRO A 101 2.24 -3.55 -10.30
CA PRO A 101 2.67 -2.86 -9.08
C PRO A 101 1.90 -1.57 -8.75
N LEU A 102 1.30 -0.92 -9.76
CA LEU A 102 0.53 0.32 -9.55
C LEU A 102 -0.64 0.10 -8.59
N GLY A 103 -1.30 -1.07 -8.65
CA GLY A 103 -2.38 -1.40 -7.73
C GLY A 103 -1.90 -1.52 -6.30
N VAL A 104 -0.85 -2.30 -6.09
CA VAL A 104 -0.25 -2.52 -4.77
C VAL A 104 0.21 -1.19 -4.16
N PHE A 105 0.93 -0.37 -4.92
CA PHE A 105 1.34 0.95 -4.45
C PHE A 105 0.15 1.88 -4.15
N ALA A 106 -0.93 1.80 -4.94
CA ALA A 106 -2.12 2.60 -4.71
C ALA A 106 -2.86 2.19 -3.43
N HIS A 107 -2.90 0.90 -3.13
CA HIS A 107 -3.44 0.38 -1.87
C HIS A 107 -2.61 0.85 -0.67
N GLU A 108 -1.28 0.72 -0.73
CA GLU A 108 -0.40 1.17 0.36
C GLU A 108 -0.45 2.69 0.58
N LEU A 109 -0.52 3.49 -0.50
CA LEU A 109 -0.77 4.92 -0.39
C LEU A 109 -2.17 5.22 0.16
N GLY A 110 -3.14 4.36 -0.12
CA GLY A 110 -4.47 4.41 0.48
C GLY A 110 -4.43 4.29 2.01
N HIS A 111 -3.58 3.42 2.57
CA HIS A 111 -3.37 3.36 4.02
C HIS A 111 -2.78 4.65 4.58
N LEU A 112 -1.81 5.26 3.90
CA LEU A 112 -1.28 6.56 4.33
C LEU A 112 -2.37 7.64 4.33
N LEU A 113 -3.17 7.72 3.27
CA LEU A 113 -4.26 8.69 3.17
C LEU A 113 -5.33 8.45 4.23
N ASP A 114 -5.69 7.19 4.48
CA ASP A 114 -6.61 6.83 5.56
C ASP A 114 -6.06 7.23 6.93
N PHE A 115 -4.77 7.00 7.19
CA PHE A 115 -4.13 7.43 8.43
C PHE A 115 -4.15 8.97 8.60
N ARG A 116 -3.91 9.71 7.52
CA ARG A 116 -3.82 11.18 7.55
C ARG A 116 -5.17 11.88 7.55
N ARG A 117 -6.17 11.31 6.88
CA ARG A 117 -7.48 11.96 6.61
C ARG A 117 -8.63 11.29 7.34
N GLY A 118 -8.42 10.08 7.84
CA GLY A 118 -9.48 9.22 8.35
C GLY A 118 -10.50 8.86 7.28
N ASN A 119 -11.68 8.49 7.75
CA ASN A 119 -12.81 8.21 6.88
C ASN A 119 -13.37 9.51 6.27
N VAL A 120 -13.20 9.65 4.96
CA VAL A 120 -13.68 10.81 4.19
C VAL A 120 -15.13 10.59 3.74
N GLY A 121 -15.93 11.66 3.67
CA GLY A 121 -17.40 11.56 3.59
C GLY A 121 -18.02 10.82 2.40
N TRP A 122 -17.24 10.44 1.38
CA TRP A 122 -17.71 9.61 0.26
C TRP A 122 -17.51 8.11 0.50
N MET A 123 -16.75 7.70 1.52
CA MET A 123 -16.56 6.31 1.91
C MET A 123 -17.68 5.84 2.85
N HIS A 124 -17.92 4.53 2.92
CA HIS A 124 -18.89 3.98 3.87
C HIS A 124 -18.32 4.00 5.30
N ASN A 125 -19.13 4.41 6.27
CA ASN A 125 -18.72 4.46 7.68
C ASN A 125 -18.41 3.08 8.28
N SER A 126 -18.98 2.01 7.71
CA SER A 126 -18.77 0.62 8.15
C SER A 126 -17.49 0.00 7.57
N TRP A 127 -16.81 0.67 6.64
CA TRP A 127 -15.57 0.14 6.07
C TRP A 127 -14.44 0.23 7.06
N ASP A 128 -13.69 -0.86 7.19
CA ASP A 128 -12.41 -0.87 7.89
C ASP A 128 -11.32 -0.18 7.07
N ARG A 129 -10.11 -0.13 7.63
CA ARG A 129 -8.96 0.53 7.00
C ARG A 129 -8.56 -0.11 5.65
N GLU A 130 -8.81 -1.40 5.47
CA GLU A 130 -8.41 -2.15 4.27
C GLU A 130 -9.35 -1.80 3.11
N LEU A 131 -10.66 -1.76 3.36
CA LEU A 131 -11.64 -1.29 2.37
C LEU A 131 -11.45 0.19 2.04
N ARG A 132 -11.12 1.02 3.02
CA ARG A 132 -10.82 2.44 2.76
C ARG A 132 -9.55 2.59 1.90
N ALA A 133 -8.51 1.79 2.13
CA ALA A 133 -7.33 1.74 1.29
C ALA A 133 -7.64 1.27 -0.15
N ASP A 134 -8.46 0.23 -0.31
CA ASP A 134 -8.94 -0.21 -1.63
C ASP A 134 -9.74 0.87 -2.36
N SER A 135 -10.54 1.65 -1.63
CA SER A 135 -11.26 2.77 -2.24
C SER A 135 -10.31 3.90 -2.70
N TRP A 136 -9.23 4.19 -1.95
CA TRP A 136 -8.19 5.07 -2.46
C TRP A 136 -7.46 4.47 -3.67
N ALA A 137 -7.22 3.15 -3.68
CA ALA A 137 -6.65 2.48 -4.84
C ALA A 137 -7.54 2.66 -6.08
N GLY A 138 -8.85 2.48 -5.94
CA GLY A 138 -9.83 2.76 -7.00
C GLY A 138 -9.75 4.19 -7.53
N CYS A 139 -9.63 5.18 -6.63
CA CYS A 139 -9.44 6.58 -7.00
C CYS A 139 -8.15 6.79 -7.82
N ALA A 140 -7.05 6.12 -7.45
CA ALA A 140 -5.80 6.19 -8.20
C ALA A 140 -5.98 5.65 -9.63
N LEU A 141 -6.65 4.50 -9.78
CA LEU A 141 -6.89 3.89 -11.09
C LEU A 141 -7.70 4.80 -12.01
N ALA A 142 -8.69 5.51 -11.47
CA ALA A 142 -9.47 6.49 -12.24
C ALA A 142 -8.58 7.62 -12.77
N LYS A 143 -7.71 8.17 -11.91
CA LYS A 143 -6.82 9.28 -12.27
C LYS A 143 -5.67 8.87 -13.18
N LEU A 144 -5.20 7.63 -13.08
CA LEU A 144 -4.17 7.09 -13.97
C LEU A 144 -4.67 6.88 -15.41
N ASN A 145 -6.00 6.82 -15.61
CA ASN A 145 -6.67 6.68 -16.91
C ASN A 145 -6.02 5.62 -17.83
N MET A 146 -5.78 4.44 -17.26
CA MET A 146 -5.07 3.37 -17.96
C MET A 146 -5.96 2.62 -18.95
N PRO A 147 -5.39 2.02 -20.00
CA PRO A 147 -6.11 1.09 -20.87
C PRO A 147 -6.75 -0.05 -20.07
N GLN A 148 -7.91 -0.53 -20.51
CA GLN A 148 -8.66 -1.60 -19.81
C GLN A 148 -7.81 -2.85 -19.54
N ARG A 149 -6.92 -3.23 -20.46
CA ARG A 149 -5.98 -4.35 -20.29
C ARG A 149 -5.07 -4.16 -19.07
N ASP A 150 -4.53 -2.97 -18.89
CA ASP A 150 -3.63 -2.66 -17.78
C ASP A 150 -4.39 -2.57 -16.46
N THR A 151 -5.59 -1.98 -16.49
CA THR A 151 -6.52 -1.95 -15.34
C THR A 151 -6.88 -3.36 -14.87
N SER A 152 -7.13 -4.29 -15.81
CA SER A 152 -7.38 -5.70 -15.49
C SER A 152 -6.19 -6.35 -14.75
N GLY A 153 -4.97 -6.19 -15.27
CA GLY A 153 -3.77 -6.74 -14.62
C GLY A 153 -3.54 -6.15 -13.22
N VAL A 154 -3.78 -4.87 -13.05
CA VAL A 154 -3.70 -4.19 -11.75
C VAL A 154 -4.70 -4.75 -10.74
N LEU A 155 -5.95 -4.94 -11.15
CA LEU A 155 -7.00 -5.46 -10.27
C LEU A 155 -6.77 -6.94 -9.92
N GLN A 156 -6.24 -7.73 -10.85
CA GLN A 156 -5.83 -9.11 -10.57
C GLN A 156 -4.70 -9.17 -9.55
N ALA A 157 -3.68 -8.30 -9.67
CA ALA A 157 -2.59 -8.22 -8.71
C ALA A 157 -3.06 -7.80 -7.31
N LEU A 158 -4.00 -6.85 -7.22
CA LEU A 158 -4.64 -6.47 -5.95
C LEU A 158 -5.43 -7.61 -5.32
N ALA A 159 -6.11 -8.42 -6.13
CA ALA A 159 -6.82 -9.61 -5.65
C ALA A 159 -5.84 -10.66 -5.06
N GLN A 160 -4.62 -10.75 -5.60
CA GLN A 160 -3.55 -11.64 -5.11
C GLN A 160 -2.73 -11.09 -3.95
N SER A 161 -3.10 -9.95 -3.38
CA SER A 161 -2.50 -9.45 -2.14
C SER A 161 -3.34 -9.76 -0.88
N PRO A 162 -3.86 -11.00 -0.64
CA PRO A 162 -4.51 -11.31 0.62
C PRO A 162 -3.46 -11.68 1.67
N THR A 163 -3.20 -10.79 2.61
CA THR A 163 -2.91 -11.18 4.00
C THR A 163 -4.19 -11.63 4.73
N HIS A 164 -4.03 -12.36 5.84
CA HIS A 164 -5.10 -12.89 6.72
C HIS A 164 -6.10 -11.84 7.24
N SER A 165 -5.81 -10.56 7.01
CA SER A 165 -6.55 -9.38 7.47
C SER A 165 -7.37 -8.68 6.38
N HIS A 166 -7.33 -9.08 5.10
CA HIS A 166 -8.12 -8.41 4.08
C HIS A 166 -9.55 -8.99 3.96
N PRO A 167 -10.56 -8.12 3.79
CA PRO A 167 -11.95 -8.52 3.58
C PRO A 167 -12.14 -9.36 2.32
N ASP A 168 -13.29 -10.04 2.26
CA ASP A 168 -13.78 -10.74 1.08
C ASP A 168 -13.65 -9.87 -0.19
N TRP A 169 -13.17 -10.47 -1.28
CA TRP A 169 -12.90 -9.77 -2.53
C TRP A 169 -14.12 -9.02 -3.08
N THR A 170 -15.34 -9.52 -2.85
CA THR A 170 -16.57 -8.83 -3.26
C THR A 170 -16.68 -7.46 -2.60
N LYS A 171 -16.39 -7.37 -1.30
CA LYS A 171 -16.38 -6.10 -0.55
C LYS A 171 -15.27 -5.17 -1.02
N ARG A 172 -14.11 -5.74 -1.36
CA ARG A 172 -12.98 -4.98 -1.94
C ARG A 172 -13.35 -4.38 -3.29
N VAL A 173 -14.05 -5.14 -4.15
CA VAL A 173 -14.56 -4.65 -5.44
C VAL A 173 -15.55 -3.51 -5.26
N GLU A 174 -16.48 -3.59 -4.29
CA GLU A 174 -17.39 -2.48 -3.97
C GLU A 174 -16.60 -1.21 -3.58
N ALA A 175 -15.58 -1.35 -2.74
CA ALA A 175 -14.73 -0.24 -2.33
C ALA A 175 -13.94 0.37 -3.49
N LEU A 176 -13.31 -0.47 -4.32
CA LEU A 176 -12.60 -0.07 -5.54
C LEU A 176 -13.51 0.71 -6.48
N LYS A 177 -14.72 0.19 -6.77
CA LYS A 177 -15.69 0.85 -7.66
C LYS A 177 -16.11 2.21 -7.12
N LYS A 178 -16.38 2.31 -5.81
CA LYS A 178 -16.75 3.58 -5.18
C LYS A 178 -15.66 4.65 -5.33
N GLY A 179 -14.42 4.27 -5.04
CA GLY A 179 -13.27 5.17 -5.19
C GLY A 179 -12.99 5.58 -6.63
N TYR A 180 -13.11 4.63 -7.56
CA TYR A 180 -12.96 4.88 -8.99
C TYR A 180 -13.97 5.91 -9.49
N ALA A 181 -15.25 5.73 -9.16
CA ALA A 181 -16.30 6.68 -9.50
C ALA A 181 -16.09 8.06 -8.84
N GLN A 182 -15.67 8.09 -7.57
CA GLN A 182 -15.42 9.33 -6.84
C GLN A 182 -14.36 10.21 -7.51
N CYS A 183 -13.36 9.61 -8.15
CA CYS A 183 -12.27 10.33 -8.79
C CYS A 183 -12.44 10.48 -10.31
N GLY A 184 -13.69 10.44 -10.78
CA GLY A 184 -14.05 10.75 -12.18
C GLY A 184 -13.89 9.58 -13.15
N GLY A 185 -13.62 8.37 -12.65
CA GLY A 185 -13.54 7.17 -13.45
C GLY A 185 -14.92 6.80 -14.01
N GLN A 186 -14.94 6.31 -15.24
CA GLN A 186 -16.16 5.88 -15.91
C GLN A 186 -16.57 4.47 -15.43
N PRO A 187 -17.71 4.29 -14.73
CA PRO A 187 -18.06 3.03 -14.05
C PRO A 187 -18.02 1.79 -14.96
N HIS A 188 -18.42 1.96 -16.24
CA HIS A 188 -18.48 0.88 -17.22
C HIS A 188 -17.11 0.22 -17.49
N ILE A 189 -15.98 0.89 -17.23
CA ILE A 189 -14.65 0.29 -17.41
C ILE A 189 -14.43 -0.84 -16.40
N LEU A 190 -14.86 -0.66 -15.15
CA LEU A 190 -14.73 -1.71 -14.14
C LEU A 190 -15.84 -2.76 -14.26
N ASP A 191 -17.04 -2.37 -14.69
CA ASP A 191 -18.17 -3.30 -14.85
C ASP A 191 -18.00 -4.27 -16.03
N THR A 192 -17.13 -3.96 -16.99
CA THR A 192 -16.80 -4.86 -18.12
C THR A 192 -15.69 -5.86 -17.79
N LEU A 193 -15.09 -5.78 -16.60
CA LEU A 193 -14.07 -6.72 -16.16
C LEU A 193 -14.72 -7.85 -15.34
N PRO A 194 -14.22 -9.10 -15.45
CA PRO A 194 -14.71 -10.23 -14.66
C PRO A 194 -14.19 -10.18 -13.21
N LEU A 195 -14.48 -9.09 -12.49
CA LEU A 195 -13.92 -8.82 -11.16
C LEU A 195 -14.23 -9.95 -10.18
N GLU A 196 -15.43 -10.53 -10.21
CA GLU A 196 -15.84 -11.63 -9.33
C GLU A 196 -14.92 -12.86 -9.46
N GLN A 197 -14.30 -13.07 -10.62
CA GLN A 197 -13.40 -14.21 -10.87
C GLN A 197 -12.00 -13.98 -10.30
N TYR A 198 -11.59 -12.71 -10.10
CA TYR A 198 -10.23 -12.40 -9.65
C TYR A 198 -9.95 -12.82 -8.21
N GLY A 199 -10.99 -12.88 -7.36
CA GLY A 199 -10.90 -13.38 -5.98
C GLY A 199 -11.00 -14.90 -5.86
N GLN A 200 -11.33 -15.62 -6.94
CA GLN A 200 -11.51 -17.08 -6.91
C GLN A 200 -10.20 -17.84 -7.20
N THR A 201 -9.21 -17.17 -7.79
CA THR A 201 -7.92 -17.79 -8.16
C THR A 201 -6.94 -17.92 -6.99
N SER A 202 -7.27 -17.42 -5.79
CA SER A 202 -6.46 -17.58 -4.58
C SER A 202 -6.67 -18.93 -3.88
N ALA A 203 -7.31 -19.91 -4.54
CA ALA A 203 -7.25 -21.30 -4.09
C ALA A 203 -5.78 -21.79 -4.18
N SER A 204 -5.12 -21.78 -3.02
CA SER A 204 -3.83 -22.41 -2.68
C SER A 204 -3.10 -23.14 -3.83
N PRO A 205 -1.88 -22.74 -4.22
CA PRO A 205 -1.03 -23.56 -5.11
C PRO A 205 -0.50 -24.85 -4.46
N ASN A 206 -1.04 -25.27 -3.31
CA ASN A 206 -0.75 -26.56 -2.67
C ASN A 206 -2.06 -27.34 -2.46
N GLN A 207 -2.48 -28.06 -3.51
CA GLN A 207 -3.02 -29.42 -3.43
C GLN A 207 -2.30 -30.28 -4.46
#